data_AF-A0A1R4GEX5-F1
#
_entry.id   AF-A0A1R4GEX5-F1
#
_cell.length_a   1.000
_cell.length_b   1.000
_cell.length_c   1.000
_cell.angle_alpha   90.00
_cell.angle_beta   90.00
_cell.angle_gamma   90.00
#
_symmetry.space_group_name_H-M   'P 1'
#
loop_
_entity.id
_entity.type
_entity.pdbx_description
1 polymer ?
#
loop_
_entity_poly.entity_id
_entity_poly.type
_entity_poly.pdbx_seq_one_letter_code
_entity_poly.pdbx_strand_id
1 'polypeptide(L)'
;MDIVLYPEDFEFDAASDETIKTNNQAKTMVNTLTNWLIEQEDREEAEEAGTRTPASRRLHLHFLHAPVEITGNNGAVEGIRFERQELDGTGNVRGTGDIVDYDVQAVYRAIGYFGSELAEVGFDPNRGVIPNEGGRVLHDDGEKISGLYATGWIKRGPVGLIGSTKGDALETIGNLLEDRLELPAAIHPDEQAIIELLAEREVAYTTWEGWVALDAHEHALGEAAGTVETSRGPVSRERVKVVERDEMVRISQQQ
;
A
#
# COMPACT_ATOMS: atom_id res chain seq x y z
N MET A 1 -12.04 19.75 10.00
CA MET A 1 -12.43 18.74 8.99
C MET A 1 -13.44 17.89 9.69
N ASP A 2 -14.61 17.69 9.09
CA ASP A 2 -15.67 16.90 9.70
C ASP A 2 -15.67 15.49 9.11
N ILE A 3 -15.78 14.49 9.95
CA ILE A 3 -16.01 13.10 9.52
C ILE A 3 -17.52 12.93 9.35
N VAL A 4 -17.91 12.30 8.25
CA VAL A 4 -19.31 12.05 7.89
C VAL A 4 -19.50 10.55 7.72
N LEU A 5 -20.41 10.02 8.51
CA LEU A 5 -20.86 8.64 8.50
C LEU A 5 -22.34 8.59 8.14
N TYR A 6 -22.77 7.48 7.56
CA TYR A 6 -24.12 7.29 7.05
C TYR A 6 -24.80 6.22 7.91
N PRO A 7 -25.83 6.55 8.72
CA PRO A 7 -26.46 5.60 9.63
C PRO A 7 -26.90 4.28 8.99
N GLU A 8 -27.36 4.33 7.73
CA GLU A 8 -27.77 3.18 6.93
C GLU A 8 -26.64 2.14 6.69
N ASP A 9 -25.37 2.53 6.87
CA ASP A 9 -24.22 1.65 6.71
C ASP A 9 -23.89 0.85 8.00
N PHE A 10 -24.63 1.08 9.10
CA PHE A 10 -24.37 0.52 10.43
C PHE A 10 -25.42 -0.52 10.88
N GLU A 11 -26.17 -1.08 9.93
CA GLU A 11 -27.08 -2.20 10.18
C GLU A 11 -26.30 -3.52 10.26
N PHE A 12 -25.91 -3.91 11.47
CA PHE A 12 -25.15 -5.13 11.72
C PHE A 12 -26.02 -6.40 11.73
N ASP A 13 -25.52 -7.47 11.14
CA ASP A 13 -26.13 -8.80 11.18
C ASP A 13 -25.53 -9.69 12.29
N ALA A 14 -26.06 -10.92 12.42
CA ALA A 14 -25.59 -11.86 13.44
C ALA A 14 -24.10 -12.26 13.27
N ALA A 15 -23.59 -12.30 12.03
CA ALA A 15 -22.19 -12.61 11.76
C ALA A 15 -21.27 -11.44 12.17
N SER A 16 -21.72 -10.21 11.97
CA SER A 16 -21.06 -8.99 12.42
C SER A 16 -20.98 -8.96 13.94
N ASP A 17 -22.08 -9.25 14.64
CA ASP A 17 -22.11 -9.35 16.10
C ASP A 17 -21.10 -10.37 16.64
N GLU A 18 -21.01 -11.54 16.01
CA GLU A 18 -20.06 -12.58 16.40
C GLU A 18 -18.61 -12.12 16.16
N THR A 19 -18.35 -11.45 15.03
CA THR A 19 -17.03 -10.88 14.72
C THR A 19 -16.64 -9.81 15.73
N ILE A 20 -17.55 -8.92 16.10
CA ILE A 20 -17.34 -7.88 17.12
C ILE A 20 -17.05 -8.51 18.49
N LYS A 21 -17.70 -9.62 18.83
CA LYS A 21 -17.46 -10.32 20.11
C LYS A 21 -16.10 -11.02 20.14
N THR A 22 -15.68 -11.62 19.03
CA THR A 22 -14.51 -12.51 18.97
C THR A 22 -13.22 -11.81 18.52
N ASN A 23 -13.31 -10.65 17.85
CA ASN A 23 -12.17 -9.91 17.34
C ASN A 23 -12.06 -8.51 17.99
N ASN A 24 -11.05 -8.34 18.84
CA ASN A 24 -10.80 -7.07 19.54
C ASN A 24 -10.56 -5.89 18.60
N GLN A 25 -9.90 -6.10 17.46
CA GLN A 25 -9.66 -5.02 16.49
C GLN A 25 -10.99 -4.57 15.86
N ALA A 26 -11.83 -5.52 15.44
CA ALA A 26 -13.15 -5.21 14.90
C ALA A 26 -14.01 -4.46 15.93
N LYS A 27 -14.02 -4.92 17.18
CA LYS A 27 -14.70 -4.26 18.29
C LYS A 27 -14.25 -2.81 18.48
N THR A 28 -12.95 -2.56 18.51
CA THR A 28 -12.40 -1.21 18.66
C THR A 28 -12.84 -0.32 17.49
N MET A 29 -12.73 -0.82 16.26
CA MET A 29 -13.15 -0.07 15.06
C MET A 29 -14.64 0.30 15.09
N VAL A 30 -15.52 -0.67 15.37
CA VAL A 30 -16.96 -0.43 15.45
C VAL A 30 -17.28 0.60 16.54
N ASN A 31 -16.72 0.45 17.75
CA ASN A 31 -16.92 1.42 18.83
C ASN A 31 -16.48 2.84 18.43
N THR A 32 -15.33 2.97 17.77
CA THR A 32 -14.85 4.28 17.29
C THR A 32 -15.81 4.90 16.28
N LEU A 33 -16.25 4.13 15.29
CA LEU A 33 -17.17 4.62 14.25
C LEU A 33 -18.54 4.97 14.83
N THR A 34 -19.10 4.14 15.70
CA THR A 34 -20.39 4.42 16.36
C THR A 34 -20.30 5.67 17.26
N ASN A 35 -19.19 5.87 17.98
CA ASN A 35 -18.99 7.10 18.75
C ASN A 35 -18.95 8.33 17.83
N TRP A 36 -18.28 8.26 16.68
CA TRP A 36 -18.26 9.35 15.71
C TRP A 36 -19.62 9.67 15.10
N LEU A 37 -20.50 8.66 14.98
CA LEU A 37 -21.88 8.84 14.52
C LEU A 37 -22.68 9.64 15.56
N ILE A 38 -22.56 9.30 16.85
CA ILE A 38 -23.19 10.06 17.94
C ILE A 38 -22.65 11.50 17.98
N GLU A 39 -21.33 11.67 17.92
CA GLU A 39 -20.71 13.00 17.87
C GLU A 39 -21.13 13.78 16.61
N GLN A 40 -21.56 13.11 15.53
CA GLN A 40 -22.06 13.76 14.33
C GLN A 40 -23.45 14.35 14.57
N GLU A 41 -24.37 13.62 15.21
CA GLU A 41 -25.69 14.12 15.59
C GLU A 41 -25.56 15.40 16.43
N ASP A 42 -24.68 15.40 17.44
CA ASP A 42 -24.40 16.59 18.26
C ASP A 42 -23.90 17.79 17.42
N ARG A 43 -23.08 17.53 16.40
CA ARG A 43 -22.59 18.58 15.49
C ARG A 43 -23.71 19.13 14.62
N GLU A 44 -24.57 18.28 14.10
CA GLU A 44 -25.71 18.64 13.27
C GLU A 44 -26.72 19.47 14.08
N GLU A 45 -27.07 19.06 15.31
CA GLU A 45 -27.92 19.85 16.22
C GLU A 45 -27.31 21.23 16.53
N ALA A 46 -26.00 21.28 16.79
CA ALA A 46 -25.31 22.54 17.06
C ALA A 46 -25.28 23.48 15.84
N GLU A 47 -25.20 22.93 14.62
CA GLU A 47 -25.30 23.68 13.37
C GLU A 47 -26.71 24.22 13.14
N GLU A 48 -27.74 23.41 13.36
CA GLU A 48 -29.14 23.84 13.29
C GLU A 48 -29.46 24.93 14.32
N ALA A 49 -28.89 24.80 15.53
CA ALA A 49 -28.98 25.82 16.57
C ALA A 49 -28.10 27.07 16.32
N GLY A 50 -27.30 27.08 15.25
CA GLY A 50 -26.39 28.18 14.91
C GLY A 50 -25.23 28.39 15.89
N THR A 51 -24.94 27.39 16.73
CA THR A 51 -23.85 27.41 17.71
C THR A 51 -22.54 26.82 17.17
N ARG A 52 -22.60 26.22 15.98
CA ARG A 52 -21.47 25.67 15.23
C ARG A 52 -21.52 26.09 13.77
N THR A 53 -20.35 26.28 13.16
CA THR A 53 -20.19 26.39 11.70
C THR A 53 -19.56 25.12 11.15
N PRO A 54 -20.06 24.54 10.04
CA PRO A 54 -19.46 23.35 9.43
C PRO A 54 -17.99 23.55 9.06
N ALA A 55 -17.18 22.50 9.15
CA ALA A 55 -15.80 22.59 8.71
C ALA A 55 -15.69 22.76 7.20
N SER A 56 -14.67 23.50 6.76
CA SER A 56 -14.39 23.74 5.32
C SER A 56 -13.98 22.50 4.51
N ARG A 57 -13.76 21.35 5.18
CA ARG A 57 -13.41 20.06 4.56
C ARG A 57 -14.13 18.93 5.26
N ARG A 58 -14.57 17.94 4.50
CA ARG A 58 -15.27 16.75 5.00
C ARG A 58 -14.55 15.48 4.56
N LEU A 59 -14.60 14.44 5.39
CA LEU A 59 -14.19 13.08 5.08
C LEU A 59 -15.42 12.18 5.19
N HIS A 60 -15.93 11.74 4.06
CA HIS A 60 -17.07 10.83 3.99
C HIS A 60 -16.57 9.39 4.00
N LEU A 61 -17.07 8.60 4.94
CA LEU A 61 -16.76 7.18 5.05
C LEU A 61 -18.02 6.39 4.69
N HIS A 62 -18.06 5.91 3.46
CA HIS A 62 -19.12 5.05 2.94
C HIS A 62 -18.71 3.59 3.10
N PHE A 63 -19.59 2.76 3.65
CA PHE A 63 -19.45 1.31 3.68
C PHE A 63 -20.53 0.67 2.80
N LEU A 64 -20.43 -0.63 2.53
CA LEU A 64 -21.42 -1.35 1.73
C LEU A 64 -21.68 -0.72 0.33
N HIS A 65 -20.60 -0.28 -0.32
CA HIS A 65 -20.64 0.21 -1.70
C HIS A 65 -19.60 -0.54 -2.54
N ALA A 66 -20.04 -1.13 -3.66
CA ALA A 66 -19.16 -1.70 -4.66
C ALA A 66 -19.03 -0.75 -5.86
N PRO A 67 -17.81 -0.31 -6.24
CA PRO A 67 -17.65 0.54 -7.42
C PRO A 67 -18.01 -0.23 -8.69
N VAL A 68 -18.89 0.34 -9.52
CA VAL A 68 -19.38 -0.28 -10.76
C VAL A 68 -18.76 0.38 -11.99
N GLU A 69 -18.67 1.70 -11.98
CA GLU A 69 -18.22 2.47 -13.15
C GLU A 69 -17.57 3.78 -12.70
N ILE A 70 -16.47 4.16 -13.33
CA ILE A 70 -15.94 5.53 -13.23
C ILE A 70 -16.46 6.28 -14.46
N THR A 71 -17.23 7.34 -14.23
CA THR A 71 -17.83 8.13 -15.29
C THR A 71 -16.94 9.32 -15.64
N GLY A 72 -17.02 9.76 -16.89
CA GLY A 72 -16.19 10.83 -17.38
C GLY A 72 -16.16 10.96 -18.89
N ASN A 73 -15.72 12.12 -19.37
CA ASN A 73 -15.55 12.40 -20.79
C ASN A 73 -14.08 12.66 -21.12
N ASN A 74 -13.62 12.19 -22.28
CA ASN A 74 -12.28 12.46 -22.80
C ASN A 74 -11.12 12.11 -21.84
N GLY A 75 -11.30 11.07 -21.01
CA GLY A 75 -10.31 10.61 -20.03
C GLY A 75 -10.26 11.41 -18.72
N ALA A 76 -11.10 12.44 -18.56
CA ALA A 76 -11.27 13.14 -17.29
C ALA A 76 -12.36 12.45 -16.46
N VAL A 77 -12.12 12.27 -15.17
CA VAL A 77 -13.12 11.75 -14.22
C VAL A 77 -14.14 12.84 -13.90
N GLU A 78 -15.42 12.49 -14.03
CA GLU A 78 -16.55 13.37 -13.66
C GLU A 78 -17.40 12.76 -12.52
N GLY A 79 -17.33 11.45 -12.33
CA GLY A 79 -18.04 10.78 -11.26
C GLY A 79 -17.63 9.34 -11.05
N ILE A 80 -18.25 8.73 -10.06
CA ILE A 80 -18.13 7.30 -9.78
C ILE A 80 -19.50 6.76 -9.40
N ARG A 81 -19.86 5.65 -10.03
CA ARG A 81 -21.05 4.87 -9.77
C ARG A 81 -20.74 3.73 -8.84
N PHE A 82 -21.59 3.53 -7.86
CA PHE A 82 -21.56 2.40 -6.96
C PHE A 82 -22.88 1.63 -7.01
N GLU A 83 -22.81 0.34 -6.73
CA GLU A 83 -23.94 -0.47 -6.30
C GLU A 83 -23.90 -0.57 -4.78
N ARG A 84 -25.05 -0.35 -4.14
CA ARG A 84 -25.23 -0.61 -2.71
C ARG A 84 -25.12 -2.10 -2.45
N GLN A 85 -24.54 -2.43 -1.30
CA GLN A 85 -24.43 -3.78 -0.81
C GLN A 85 -25.17 -3.91 0.52
N GLU A 86 -25.43 -5.15 0.90
CA GLU A 86 -25.94 -5.50 2.21
C GLU A 86 -25.21 -6.74 2.73
N LEU A 87 -25.18 -6.90 4.05
CA LEU A 87 -24.64 -8.08 4.70
C LEU A 87 -25.52 -9.30 4.38
N ASP A 88 -24.91 -10.44 4.09
CA ASP A 88 -25.63 -11.65 3.66
C ASP A 88 -25.83 -12.70 4.78
N GLY A 89 -25.43 -12.40 6.02
CA GLY A 89 -25.50 -13.32 7.16
C GLY A 89 -24.30 -14.26 7.29
N THR A 90 -23.35 -14.25 6.35
CA THR A 90 -22.19 -15.16 6.34
C THR A 90 -20.86 -14.48 6.66
N GLY A 91 -20.90 -13.18 6.99
CA GLY A 91 -19.72 -12.33 7.09
C GLY A 91 -19.24 -11.81 5.72
N ASN A 92 -20.06 -11.98 4.67
CA ASN A 92 -19.83 -11.41 3.35
C ASN A 92 -20.92 -10.39 3.01
N VAL A 93 -20.87 -9.87 1.79
CA VAL A 93 -21.80 -8.88 1.26
C VAL A 93 -22.36 -9.34 -0.08
N ARG A 94 -23.57 -8.89 -0.40
CA ARG A 94 -24.21 -9.06 -1.71
C ARG A 94 -24.73 -7.72 -2.23
N GLY A 95 -24.78 -7.58 -3.56
CA GLY A 95 -25.36 -6.39 -4.20
C GLY A 95 -26.88 -6.34 -4.02
N THR A 96 -27.42 -5.13 -3.81
CA THR A 96 -28.86 -4.90 -3.71
C THR A 96 -29.49 -4.57 -5.07
N GLY A 97 -28.68 -4.23 -6.06
CA GLY A 97 -29.11 -3.65 -7.33
C GLY A 97 -29.38 -2.13 -7.27
N ASP A 98 -29.33 -1.51 -6.08
CA ASP A 98 -29.54 -0.07 -5.95
C ASP A 98 -28.26 0.69 -6.35
N ILE A 99 -28.41 1.63 -7.27
CA ILE A 99 -27.31 2.40 -7.83
C ILE A 99 -27.25 3.79 -7.21
N VAL A 100 -26.04 4.20 -6.82
CA VAL A 100 -25.75 5.54 -6.31
C VAL A 100 -24.58 6.13 -7.08
N ASP A 101 -24.74 7.35 -7.58
CA ASP A 101 -23.73 8.09 -8.32
C ASP A 101 -23.19 9.25 -7.45
N TYR A 102 -21.87 9.45 -7.46
CA TYR A 102 -21.22 10.60 -6.84
C TYR A 102 -20.41 11.39 -7.86
N ASP A 103 -20.62 12.70 -7.90
CA ASP A 103 -19.81 13.62 -8.70
C ASP A 103 -18.44 13.82 -8.04
N VAL A 104 -17.38 13.42 -8.73
CA VAL A 104 -15.99 13.52 -8.26
C VAL A 104 -15.06 13.84 -9.41
N GLN A 105 -13.95 14.53 -9.14
CA GLN A 105 -12.99 14.94 -10.17
C GLN A 105 -11.74 14.04 -10.22
N ALA A 106 -11.61 13.12 -9.27
CA ALA A 106 -10.49 12.19 -9.19
C ALA A 106 -10.89 10.93 -8.41
N VAL A 107 -10.38 9.78 -8.84
CA VAL A 107 -10.54 8.49 -8.16
C VAL A 107 -9.17 7.88 -7.92
N TYR A 108 -8.91 7.48 -6.67
CA TYR A 108 -7.67 6.82 -6.27
C TYR A 108 -7.99 5.41 -5.77
N ARG A 109 -7.49 4.39 -6.48
CA ARG A 109 -7.71 2.99 -6.11
C ARG A 109 -6.72 2.55 -5.02
N ALA A 110 -7.23 2.28 -3.83
CA ALA A 110 -6.42 1.85 -2.66
C ALA A 110 -6.84 0.47 -2.13
N ILE A 111 -7.01 -0.52 -3.02
CA ILE A 111 -7.52 -1.88 -2.70
C ILE A 111 -6.41 -2.93 -2.50
N GLY A 112 -5.19 -2.46 -2.23
CA GLY A 112 -4.00 -3.30 -2.11
C GLY A 112 -3.06 -3.21 -3.32
N TYR A 113 -1.84 -3.73 -3.12
CA TYR A 113 -0.84 -3.88 -4.18
C TYR A 113 -0.95 -5.26 -4.82
N PHE A 114 -0.20 -5.49 -5.89
CA PHE A 114 -0.09 -6.81 -6.52
C PHE A 114 1.33 -7.00 -7.03
N GLY A 115 1.89 -8.21 -6.87
CA GLY A 115 3.21 -8.53 -7.39
C GLY A 115 3.25 -8.45 -8.92
N SER A 116 4.44 -8.26 -9.46
CA SER A 116 4.70 -8.39 -10.89
C SER A 116 5.62 -9.58 -11.12
N GLU A 117 5.35 -10.33 -12.19
CA GLU A 117 6.20 -11.47 -12.56
C GLU A 117 7.60 -11.01 -12.95
N LEU A 118 8.58 -11.87 -12.70
CA LEU A 118 9.94 -11.73 -13.21
C LEU A 118 10.16 -12.87 -14.22
N ALA A 119 10.77 -12.55 -15.36
CA ALA A 119 11.13 -13.57 -16.33
C ALA A 119 11.96 -14.67 -15.66
N GLU A 120 11.70 -15.92 -16.04
CA GLU A 120 12.41 -17.12 -15.57
C GLU A 120 12.18 -17.48 -14.08
N VAL A 121 11.32 -16.76 -13.37
CA VAL A 121 10.91 -17.08 -12.00
C VAL A 121 9.41 -17.38 -11.98
N GLY A 122 9.02 -18.49 -11.34
CA GLY A 122 7.62 -18.87 -11.20
C GLY A 122 6.78 -17.78 -10.51
N PHE A 123 5.52 -17.63 -10.91
CA PHE A 123 4.62 -16.61 -10.40
C PHE A 123 3.19 -17.16 -10.28
N ASP A 124 2.54 -16.88 -9.14
CA ASP A 124 1.12 -17.18 -8.94
C ASP A 124 0.29 -15.94 -9.33
N PRO A 125 -0.39 -15.93 -10.49
CA PRO A 125 -1.13 -14.77 -10.98
C PRO A 125 -2.43 -14.51 -10.22
N ASN A 126 -2.90 -15.44 -9.38
CA ASN A 126 -4.07 -15.24 -8.54
C ASN A 126 -3.70 -14.56 -7.23
N ARG A 127 -2.54 -14.94 -6.65
CA ARG A 127 -2.06 -14.42 -5.36
C ARG A 127 -1.07 -13.27 -5.49
N GLY A 128 -0.46 -13.09 -6.64
CA GLY A 128 0.52 -12.03 -6.91
C GLY A 128 1.84 -12.23 -6.18
N VAL A 129 2.29 -13.48 -6.06
CA VAL A 129 3.48 -13.89 -5.30
C VAL A 129 4.35 -14.86 -6.09
N ILE A 130 5.61 -14.99 -5.70
CA ILE A 130 6.48 -16.09 -6.15
C ILE A 130 6.16 -17.34 -5.31
N PRO A 131 5.76 -18.46 -5.92
CA PRO A 131 5.54 -19.72 -5.22
C PRO A 131 6.77 -20.14 -4.41
N ASN A 132 6.57 -20.46 -3.13
CA ASN A 132 7.66 -20.78 -2.22
C ASN A 132 7.21 -21.69 -1.06
N GLU A 133 8.17 -22.41 -0.48
CA GLU A 133 8.03 -23.14 0.79
C GLU A 133 9.01 -22.57 1.83
N GLY A 134 8.50 -21.87 2.84
CA GLY A 134 9.34 -21.20 3.85
C GLY A 134 10.30 -20.15 3.25
N GLY A 135 10.00 -19.63 2.06
CA GLY A 135 10.86 -18.73 1.31
C GLY A 135 11.80 -19.41 0.30
N ARG A 136 11.89 -20.75 0.24
CA ARG A 136 12.56 -21.47 -0.86
C ARG A 136 11.67 -21.42 -2.10
N VAL A 137 12.13 -20.82 -3.20
CA VAL A 137 11.30 -20.66 -4.41
C VAL A 137 11.05 -22.01 -5.09
N LEU A 138 9.87 -22.18 -5.66
CA LEU A 138 9.45 -23.41 -6.34
C LEU A 138 9.38 -23.20 -7.86
N HIS A 139 9.67 -24.27 -8.59
CA HIS A 139 9.29 -24.44 -10.00
C HIS A 139 7.78 -24.69 -10.13
N ASP A 140 7.28 -24.67 -11.36
CA ASP A 140 5.87 -24.95 -11.67
C ASP A 140 5.44 -26.39 -11.31
N ASP A 141 6.39 -27.33 -11.25
CA ASP A 141 6.17 -28.72 -10.82
C ASP A 141 6.19 -28.90 -9.28
N GLY A 142 6.49 -27.83 -8.54
CA GLY A 142 6.57 -27.81 -7.08
C GLY A 142 7.94 -28.15 -6.50
N GLU A 143 8.95 -28.45 -7.33
CA GLU A 143 10.32 -28.70 -6.86
C GLU A 143 11.06 -27.39 -6.52
N LYS A 144 12.01 -27.46 -5.59
CA LYS A 144 12.76 -26.28 -5.12
C LYS A 144 13.78 -25.83 -6.16
N ILE A 145 13.80 -24.52 -6.45
CA ILE A 145 14.86 -23.89 -7.24
C ILE A 145 16.05 -23.65 -6.32
N SER A 146 17.08 -24.49 -6.43
CA SER A 146 18.28 -24.38 -5.58
C SER A 146 18.97 -23.02 -5.74
N GLY A 147 19.22 -22.33 -4.62
CA GLY A 147 19.83 -21.01 -4.61
C GLY A 147 18.89 -19.82 -4.80
N LEU A 148 17.58 -20.05 -4.98
CA LEU A 148 16.60 -18.97 -5.15
C LEU A 148 15.62 -18.91 -3.97
N TYR A 149 15.52 -17.71 -3.37
CA TYR A 149 14.69 -17.46 -2.20
C TYR A 149 13.84 -16.20 -2.37
N ALA A 150 12.70 -16.15 -1.69
CA ALA A 150 11.82 -14.99 -1.63
C ALA A 150 11.57 -14.59 -0.18
N THR A 151 11.43 -13.29 0.09
CA THR A 151 11.00 -12.73 1.38
C THR A 151 10.14 -11.48 1.17
N GLY A 152 9.35 -11.11 2.17
CA GLY A 152 8.49 -9.94 2.16
C GLY A 152 7.22 -10.14 1.34
N TRP A 153 6.74 -9.06 0.72
CA TRP A 153 5.45 -9.07 0.03
C TRP A 153 5.42 -9.98 -1.19
N ILE A 154 6.54 -10.13 -1.91
CA ILE A 154 6.58 -11.06 -3.05
C ILE A 154 6.49 -12.54 -2.61
N LYS A 155 6.78 -12.84 -1.33
CA LYS A 155 6.63 -14.17 -0.74
C LYS A 155 5.21 -14.44 -0.22
N ARG A 156 4.60 -13.46 0.47
CA ARG A 156 3.37 -13.65 1.27
C ARG A 156 2.15 -12.87 0.79
N GLY A 157 2.33 -11.95 -0.16
CA GLY A 157 1.33 -10.96 -0.54
C GLY A 157 1.47 -9.66 0.28
N PRO A 158 0.81 -8.58 -0.16
CA PRO A 158 1.01 -7.22 0.36
C PRO A 158 0.20 -6.94 1.63
N VAL A 159 0.34 -7.80 2.64
CA VAL A 159 -0.36 -7.69 3.92
C VAL A 159 0.64 -7.68 5.07
N GLY A 160 0.47 -6.72 5.98
CA GLY A 160 1.26 -6.59 7.20
C GLY A 160 2.11 -5.32 7.25
N LEU A 161 2.44 -4.91 8.47
CA LEU A 161 3.31 -3.75 8.74
C LEU A 161 4.78 -4.10 8.54
N ILE A 162 5.66 -3.10 8.51
CA ILE A 162 7.12 -3.26 8.37
C ILE A 162 7.69 -4.31 9.35
N GLY A 163 7.20 -4.32 10.60
CA GLY A 163 7.64 -5.28 11.62
C GLY A 163 7.30 -6.75 11.27
N SER A 164 6.20 -7.00 10.56
CA SER A 164 5.80 -8.35 10.16
C SER A 164 6.75 -8.95 9.12
N THR A 165 7.36 -8.11 8.29
CA THR A 165 8.36 -8.52 7.28
C THR A 165 9.66 -9.02 7.92
N LYS A 166 9.99 -8.56 9.13
CA LYS A 166 11.22 -9.01 9.83
C LYS A 166 11.16 -10.50 10.19
N GLY A 167 10.05 -10.95 10.78
CA GLY A 167 9.88 -12.36 11.15
C GLY A 167 9.90 -13.28 9.92
N ASP A 168 9.27 -12.85 8.84
CA ASP A 168 9.28 -13.52 7.56
C ASP A 168 10.68 -13.67 6.94
N ALA A 169 11.48 -12.60 7.00
CA ALA A 169 12.86 -12.63 6.52
C ALA A 169 13.72 -13.60 7.35
N LEU A 170 13.50 -13.64 8.67
CA LEU A 170 14.24 -14.57 9.55
C LEU A 170 13.99 -16.04 9.18
N GLU A 171 12.74 -16.42 8.87
CA GLU A 171 12.43 -17.78 8.40
C GLU A 171 13.17 -18.12 7.10
N THR A 172 13.10 -17.20 6.13
CA THR A 172 13.76 -17.37 4.82
C THR A 172 15.27 -17.51 4.96
N ILE A 173 15.90 -16.67 5.79
CA ILE A 173 17.34 -16.74 6.05
C ILE A 173 17.70 -18.00 6.83
N GLY A 174 16.87 -18.46 7.77
CA GLY A 174 17.06 -19.74 8.46
C GLY A 174 17.15 -20.89 7.46
N ASN A 175 16.21 -20.94 6.52
CA ASN A 175 16.18 -21.93 5.45
C ASN A 175 17.39 -21.83 4.50
N LEU A 176 17.77 -20.62 4.08
CA LEU A 176 18.98 -20.41 3.28
C LEU A 176 20.23 -20.93 4.01
N LEU A 177 20.34 -20.64 5.32
CA LEU A 177 21.44 -21.13 6.11
C LEU A 177 21.44 -22.65 6.15
N GLU A 178 20.31 -23.32 6.41
CA GLU A 178 20.23 -24.79 6.37
C GLU A 178 20.76 -25.37 5.06
N ASP A 179 20.37 -24.78 3.93
CA ASP A 179 20.73 -25.26 2.60
C ASP A 179 22.17 -24.94 2.18
N ARG A 180 22.89 -24.08 2.94
CA ARG A 180 24.16 -23.44 2.52
C ARG A 180 25.27 -24.40 2.05
N LEU A 181 25.26 -25.64 2.52
CA LEU A 181 26.26 -26.65 2.15
C LEU A 181 25.90 -27.42 0.86
N GLU A 182 24.66 -27.29 0.42
CA GLU A 182 24.09 -27.95 -0.76
C GLU A 182 23.89 -26.97 -1.94
N LEU A 183 24.11 -25.68 -1.71
CA LEU A 183 23.99 -24.64 -2.73
C LEU A 183 25.04 -24.83 -3.84
N PRO A 184 24.65 -24.59 -5.11
CA PRO A 184 25.59 -24.65 -6.22
C PRO A 184 26.67 -23.58 -6.07
N ALA A 185 27.90 -23.93 -6.48
CA ALA A 185 28.97 -22.95 -6.57
C ALA A 185 28.63 -21.90 -7.65
N ALA A 186 28.96 -20.64 -7.37
CA ALA A 186 28.79 -19.57 -8.34
C ALA A 186 29.70 -19.80 -9.56
N ILE A 187 29.12 -19.68 -10.77
CA ILE A 187 29.85 -19.79 -12.04
C ILE A 187 30.90 -18.66 -12.14
N HIS A 188 30.55 -17.46 -11.68
CA HIS A 188 31.42 -16.30 -11.58
C HIS A 188 31.49 -15.85 -10.12
N PRO A 189 32.44 -16.38 -9.32
CA PRO A 189 32.53 -16.10 -7.89
C PRO A 189 33.22 -14.77 -7.56
N ASP A 190 33.78 -14.07 -8.56
CA ASP A 190 34.45 -12.79 -8.36
C ASP A 190 33.45 -11.70 -7.96
N GLU A 191 33.79 -10.91 -6.95
CA GLU A 191 32.92 -9.83 -6.43
C GLU A 191 32.63 -8.75 -7.48
N GLN A 192 33.51 -8.57 -8.48
CA GLN A 192 33.33 -7.62 -9.57
C GLN A 192 32.50 -8.15 -10.72
N ALA A 193 32.20 -9.45 -10.79
CA ALA A 193 31.54 -10.07 -11.94
C ALA A 193 30.20 -9.40 -12.30
N ILE A 194 29.41 -9.00 -11.30
CA ILE A 194 28.13 -8.31 -11.52
C ILE A 194 28.35 -6.86 -11.95
N ILE A 195 29.35 -6.18 -11.40
CA ILE A 195 29.66 -4.79 -11.74
C ILE A 195 30.16 -4.71 -13.19
N GLU A 196 31.05 -5.62 -13.59
CA GLU A 196 31.54 -5.74 -14.97
C GLU A 196 30.40 -6.06 -15.94
N LEU A 197 29.49 -6.96 -15.57
CA LEU A 197 28.31 -7.29 -16.38
C LEU A 197 27.38 -6.08 -16.57
N LEU A 198 27.16 -5.28 -15.52
CA LEU A 198 26.36 -4.06 -15.62
C LEU A 198 27.03 -3.03 -16.54
N ALA A 199 28.35 -2.88 -16.46
CA ALA A 199 29.12 -1.99 -17.33
C ALA A 199 29.10 -2.45 -18.80
N GLU A 200 29.31 -3.75 -19.06
CA GLU A 200 29.22 -4.34 -20.41
C GLU A 200 27.84 -4.10 -21.05
N ARG A 201 26.78 -4.17 -20.24
CA ARG A 201 25.39 -3.93 -20.67
C ARG A 201 24.99 -2.46 -20.67
N GLU A 202 25.91 -1.54 -20.36
CA GLU A 202 25.66 -0.10 -20.27
C GLU A 202 24.49 0.25 -19.32
N VAL A 203 24.30 -0.54 -18.26
CA VAL A 203 23.24 -0.32 -17.27
C VAL A 203 23.72 0.68 -16.24
N ALA A 204 23.11 1.86 -16.22
CA ALA A 204 23.40 2.86 -15.20
C ALA A 204 22.87 2.40 -13.82
N TYR A 205 23.77 2.28 -12.84
CA TYR A 205 23.49 1.84 -11.46
C TYR A 205 24.02 2.85 -10.41
N THR A 206 23.58 2.69 -9.16
CA THR A 206 24.11 3.42 -8.00
C THR A 206 24.84 2.46 -7.06
N THR A 207 25.87 2.96 -6.38
CA THR A 207 26.48 2.28 -5.22
C THR A 207 25.89 2.82 -3.93
N TRP A 208 26.36 2.29 -2.80
CA TRP A 208 26.05 2.84 -1.48
C TRP A 208 26.54 4.29 -1.34
N GLU A 209 27.78 4.57 -1.77
CA GLU A 209 28.37 5.90 -1.74
C GLU A 209 27.61 6.86 -2.66
N GLY A 210 27.17 6.38 -3.83
CA GLY A 210 26.32 7.15 -4.74
C GLY A 210 24.94 7.45 -4.17
N TRP A 211 24.34 6.53 -3.42
CA TRP A 211 23.10 6.78 -2.69
C TRP A 211 23.29 7.83 -1.59
N VAL A 212 24.38 7.75 -0.81
CA VAL A 212 24.71 8.75 0.22
C VAL A 212 24.90 10.13 -0.39
N ALA A 213 25.53 10.22 -1.57
CA ALA A 213 25.67 11.49 -2.29
C ALA A 213 24.31 12.05 -2.75
N LEU A 214 23.42 11.19 -3.27
CA LEU A 214 22.06 11.59 -3.64
C LEU A 214 21.26 12.06 -2.42
N ASP A 215 21.35 11.34 -1.30
CA ASP A 215 20.68 11.70 -0.05
C ASP A 215 21.12 13.08 0.45
N ALA A 216 22.43 13.34 0.48
CA ALA A 216 22.98 14.64 0.84
C ALA A 216 22.52 15.75 -0.13
N HIS A 217 22.44 15.45 -1.42
CA HIS A 217 21.91 16.38 -2.43
C HIS A 217 20.45 16.73 -2.17
N GLU A 218 19.59 15.74 -1.91
CA GLU A 218 18.17 15.98 -1.59
C GLU A 218 17.99 16.83 -0.32
N HIS A 219 18.83 16.62 0.69
CA HIS A 219 18.86 17.44 1.90
C HIS A 219 19.26 18.89 1.61
N ALA A 220 20.33 19.10 0.82
CA ALA A 220 20.75 20.44 0.41
C ALA A 220 19.67 21.18 -0.39
N LEU A 221 18.91 20.47 -1.24
CA LEU A 221 17.74 21.04 -1.91
C LEU A 221 16.62 21.42 -0.92
N GLY A 222 16.43 20.64 0.14
CA GLY A 222 15.51 20.94 1.25
C GLY A 222 15.88 22.24 1.96
N GLU A 223 17.15 22.39 2.32
CA GLU A 223 17.70 23.60 2.94
C GLU A 223 17.56 24.82 2.03
N ALA A 224 17.93 24.68 0.75
CA ALA A 224 17.88 25.76 -0.24
C ALA A 224 16.45 26.21 -0.56
N ALA A 225 15.45 25.32 -0.46
CA ALA A 225 14.05 25.67 -0.61
C ALA A 225 13.54 26.59 0.52
N GLY A 226 14.26 26.64 1.64
CA GLY A 226 13.93 27.48 2.78
C GLY A 226 12.58 27.14 3.42
N THR A 227 12.04 28.11 4.15
CA THR A 227 10.73 27.98 4.80
C THR A 227 9.62 28.26 3.79
N VAL A 228 8.69 27.31 3.67
CA VAL A 228 7.50 27.43 2.84
C VAL A 228 6.31 27.79 3.72
N GLU A 229 5.63 28.89 3.40
CA GLU A 229 4.39 29.27 4.08
C GLU A 229 3.25 28.36 3.66
N THR A 230 2.55 27.78 4.66
CA THR A 230 1.38 26.94 4.43
C THR A 230 0.19 27.45 5.25
N SER A 231 -1.01 26.97 4.94
CA SER A 231 -2.20 27.28 5.75
C SER A 231 -2.12 26.78 7.20
N ARG A 232 -1.10 25.96 7.55
CA ARG A 232 -0.84 25.46 8.90
C ARG A 232 0.40 26.12 9.54
N GLY A 233 0.96 27.14 8.91
CA GLY A 233 2.16 27.85 9.33
C GLY A 233 3.40 27.52 8.47
N PRO A 234 4.53 28.15 8.79
CA PRO A 234 5.80 27.92 8.11
C PRO A 234 6.29 26.49 8.31
N VAL A 235 6.70 25.85 7.21
CA VAL A 235 7.29 24.50 7.23
C VAL A 235 8.65 24.54 6.55
N SER A 236 9.66 23.96 7.18
CA SER A 236 10.95 23.68 6.55
C SER A 236 10.93 22.25 5.99
N ARG A 237 11.42 22.08 4.76
CA ARG A 237 11.49 20.77 4.12
C ARG A 237 12.79 20.09 4.57
N GLU A 238 12.68 18.91 5.15
CA GLU A 238 13.86 18.10 5.48
C GLU A 238 14.69 17.77 4.23
N ARG A 239 14.00 17.51 3.11
CA ARG A 239 14.60 17.26 1.81
C ARG A 239 13.64 17.61 0.67
N VAL A 240 14.20 17.78 -0.53
CA VAL A 240 13.45 17.74 -1.79
C VAL A 240 13.94 16.54 -2.59
N LYS A 241 13.03 15.60 -2.88
CA LYS A 241 13.40 14.39 -3.60
C LYS A 241 13.69 14.67 -5.07
N VAL A 242 14.74 14.05 -5.59
CA VAL A 242 14.96 13.93 -7.04
C VAL A 242 14.04 12.82 -7.54
N VAL A 243 13.26 13.11 -8.59
CA VAL A 243 12.19 12.20 -9.05
C VAL A 243 12.61 11.42 -10.29
N GLU A 244 13.29 12.07 -11.24
CA GLU A 244 13.67 11.45 -12.50
C GLU A 244 14.84 10.49 -12.30
N ARG A 245 14.66 9.22 -12.71
CA ARG A 245 15.66 8.15 -12.51
C ARG A 245 17.03 8.53 -13.05
N ASP A 246 17.07 9.08 -14.26
CA ASP A 246 18.34 9.42 -14.93
C ASP A 246 19.08 10.53 -14.17
N GLU A 247 18.35 11.46 -13.56
CA GLU A 247 18.94 12.48 -12.71
C GLU A 247 19.45 11.89 -11.40
N MET A 248 18.68 11.01 -10.76
CA MET A 248 19.11 10.30 -9.54
C MET A 248 20.44 9.58 -9.78
N VAL A 249 20.52 8.78 -10.85
CA VAL A 249 21.73 8.00 -11.17
C VAL A 249 22.90 8.91 -11.54
N ARG A 250 22.65 9.97 -12.32
CA ARG A 250 23.68 10.97 -12.67
C ARG A 250 24.28 11.62 -11.43
N ILE A 251 23.47 11.99 -10.43
CA ILE A 251 23.95 12.58 -9.17
C ILE A 251 24.73 11.54 -8.36
N SER A 252 24.21 10.31 -8.28
CA SER A 252 24.88 9.21 -7.58
C SER A 252 26.24 8.82 -8.16
N GLN A 253 26.50 9.12 -9.44
CA GLN A 253 27.76 8.79 -10.11
C GLN A 253 28.77 9.96 -10.19
N GLN A 254 28.47 11.14 -9.64
CA GLN A 254 29.31 12.35 -9.74
C GLN A 254 30.54 12.38 -8.81
N GLN A 255 31.15 11.23 -8.51
CA GLN A 255 32.36 11.14 -7.67
C GLN A 255 33.65 11.06 -8.50
#